data_AF-A0A9W7E7U1-F1
#
_entry.id   AF-A0A9W7E7U1-F1
#
_cell.length_a   1.000
_cell.length_b   1.000
_cell.length_c   1.000
_cell.angle_alpha   90.00
_cell.angle_beta   90.00
_cell.angle_gamma   90.00
#
_symmetry.space_group_name_H-M   'P 1'
#
loop_
_entity.id
_entity.type
_entity.pdbx_description
1 polymer ?
#
loop_
_entity_poly.entity_id
_entity_poly.type
_entity_poly.pdbx_seq_one_letter_code
_entity_poly.pdbx_strand_id
1 'polypeptide(L)'
;MVLTSNNGAPYLKHDLLTRTKGNLVISPPHGLYPAIALIPTLGVLPQFDSLASHAVGFGPMFLASVGSVIAQITAVYYINMIGEEKEGPHEDTHGDCVPGSTSSPLRLVCLVVFVMVQLSEIKSALEFLDYVFCVPSVPSSHVPILREKNVKLLAVKTLVKNDKGEEFRVEGFAAGGFTQLGRIWALFWVLVDVVVNAVVLMYGSIFVLFSGTNEELILNAVALNFISKIDDTAYDFLITRMVKGWIDELPEVGLVVGGTNKHRVERRRLVAQVIGQWVQILVLVIVTLLCWRSVC
;
A
#
# COMPACT_ATOMS: atom_id res chain seq x y z
N MET A 1 -19.89 -10.80 -33.96
CA MET A 1 -19.95 -12.08 -33.21
C MET A 1 -20.24 -11.78 -31.75
N VAL A 2 -21.16 -12.50 -31.09
CA VAL A 2 -21.56 -12.29 -29.69
C VAL A 2 -20.99 -13.46 -28.90
N LEU A 3 -20.08 -13.22 -27.95
CA LEU A 3 -19.62 -14.25 -27.03
C LEU A 3 -20.72 -14.49 -26.00
N THR A 4 -21.49 -15.55 -26.18
CA THR A 4 -22.49 -16.01 -25.21
C THR A 4 -21.82 -16.92 -24.20
N SER A 5 -21.69 -16.47 -22.95
CA SER A 5 -21.48 -17.35 -21.80
C SER A 5 -22.68 -18.30 -21.69
N ASN A 6 -22.45 -19.58 -21.35
CA ASN A 6 -23.49 -20.62 -21.22
C ASN A 6 -24.64 -20.27 -20.25
N ASN A 7 -24.54 -19.16 -19.50
CA ASN A 7 -25.56 -18.71 -18.55
C ASN A 7 -26.35 -17.46 -18.97
N GLY A 8 -26.30 -17.03 -20.24
CA GLY A 8 -27.28 -16.10 -20.81
C GLY A 8 -27.31 -14.66 -20.26
N ALA A 9 -26.42 -14.29 -19.33
CA ALA A 9 -26.33 -12.92 -18.83
C ALA A 9 -25.51 -12.04 -19.82
N PRO A 10 -26.07 -10.93 -20.32
CA PRO A 10 -25.33 -10.00 -21.17
C PRO A 10 -24.33 -9.21 -20.32
N TYR A 11 -23.10 -9.70 -20.22
CA TYR A 11 -21.99 -8.90 -19.73
C TYR A 11 -21.74 -7.75 -20.70
N LEU A 12 -21.65 -6.52 -20.17
CA LEU A 12 -21.43 -5.28 -20.90
C LEU A 12 -20.30 -5.45 -21.93
N LYS A 13 -20.68 -5.52 -23.21
CA LYS A 13 -19.82 -5.92 -24.33
C LYS A 13 -18.65 -4.95 -24.58
N HIS A 14 -18.74 -3.72 -24.08
CA HIS A 14 -17.79 -2.64 -24.36
C HIS A 14 -16.59 -2.62 -23.39
N ASP A 15 -16.79 -2.92 -22.09
CA ASP A 15 -15.69 -3.00 -21.10
C ASP A 15 -14.89 -4.29 -21.21
N LEU A 16 -15.55 -5.37 -21.66
CA LEU A 16 -14.88 -6.62 -22.01
C LEU A 16 -13.89 -6.42 -23.17
N LEU A 17 -14.25 -5.64 -24.20
CA LEU A 17 -13.43 -5.42 -25.39
C LEU A 17 -12.13 -4.65 -25.10
N THR A 18 -12.16 -3.68 -24.19
CA THR A 18 -10.96 -2.92 -23.77
C THR A 18 -10.05 -3.74 -22.86
N ARG A 19 -10.62 -4.61 -22.00
CA ARG A 19 -9.85 -5.57 -21.17
C ARG A 19 -9.31 -6.75 -21.96
N THR A 20 -10.01 -7.22 -23.00
CA THR A 20 -9.53 -8.31 -23.89
C THR A 20 -8.42 -7.86 -24.86
N LYS A 21 -8.12 -6.55 -24.96
CA LYS A 21 -7.00 -6.05 -25.78
C LYS A 21 -5.61 -6.24 -25.15
N GLY A 22 -5.48 -7.01 -24.07
CA GLY A 22 -4.23 -7.74 -23.85
C GLY A 22 -3.30 -7.25 -22.73
N ASN A 23 -3.40 -5.99 -22.28
CA ASN A 23 -2.22 -5.35 -21.68
C ASN A 23 -2.37 -4.80 -20.26
N LEU A 24 -3.55 -4.87 -19.63
CA LEU A 24 -3.71 -4.35 -18.27
C LEU A 24 -3.99 -5.49 -17.29
N VAL A 25 -2.93 -5.94 -16.62
CA VAL A 25 -3.03 -6.76 -15.41
C VAL A 25 -2.99 -5.79 -14.24
N ILE A 26 -4.03 -5.80 -13.42
CA ILE A 26 -4.06 -5.02 -12.19
C ILE A 26 -3.78 -6.01 -11.06
N SER A 27 -2.54 -6.00 -10.59
CA SER A 27 -2.10 -6.80 -9.45
C SER A 27 -2.39 -6.05 -8.14
N PRO A 28 -2.65 -6.76 -7.03
CA PRO A 28 -2.76 -6.14 -5.72
C PRO A 28 -1.44 -5.43 -5.39
N PRO A 29 -1.45 -4.15 -4.99
CA PRO A 29 -0.22 -3.46 -4.66
C PRO A 29 0.39 -3.99 -3.36
N HIS A 30 1.71 -3.92 -3.30
CA HIS A 30 2.48 -4.21 -2.10
C HIS A 30 2.67 -2.95 -1.28
N GLY A 31 2.63 -3.10 0.04
CA GLY A 31 2.82 -2.01 0.98
C GLY A 31 2.05 -2.23 2.27
N LEU A 32 2.36 -1.41 3.27
CA LEU A 32 1.74 -1.52 4.58
C LEU A 32 0.23 -1.23 4.54
N TYR A 33 -0.17 -0.17 3.83
CA TYR A 33 -1.57 0.25 3.71
C TYR A 33 -2.44 -0.71 2.87
N PRO A 34 -1.99 -1.20 1.70
CA PRO A 34 -2.66 -2.29 1.00
C PRO A 34 -2.81 -3.55 1.87
N ALA A 35 -1.79 -3.93 2.64
CA ALA A 35 -1.84 -5.11 3.48
C ALA A 35 -2.94 -5.03 4.56
N ILE A 36 -2.98 -3.92 5.32
CA ILE A 36 -3.97 -3.70 6.38
C ILE A 36 -5.40 -3.52 5.84
N ALA A 37 -5.52 -3.06 4.61
CA ALA A 37 -6.81 -2.91 3.95
C ALA A 37 -7.31 -4.23 3.34
N LEU A 38 -6.50 -4.89 2.51
CA LEU A 38 -6.91 -5.99 1.65
C LEU A 38 -6.96 -7.32 2.40
N ILE A 39 -6.05 -7.59 3.33
CA ILE A 39 -5.98 -8.91 3.98
C ILE A 39 -7.19 -9.13 4.90
N PRO A 40 -7.57 -8.19 5.80
CA PRO A 40 -8.75 -8.39 6.64
C PRO A 40 -10.05 -8.44 5.83
N THR A 41 -10.10 -7.78 4.66
CA THR A 41 -11.32 -7.65 3.85
C THR A 41 -11.48 -8.76 2.82
N LEU A 42 -10.48 -8.99 1.97
CA LEU A 42 -10.48 -9.93 0.84
C LEU A 42 -9.70 -11.23 1.11
N GLY A 43 -8.76 -11.22 2.05
CA GLY A 43 -7.88 -12.36 2.32
C GLY A 43 -8.64 -13.63 2.73
N VAL A 44 -8.05 -14.79 2.40
CA VAL A 44 -8.55 -16.11 2.81
C VAL A 44 -8.34 -16.25 4.32
N LEU A 45 -9.34 -15.86 5.10
CA LEU A 45 -9.24 -15.95 6.56
C LEU A 45 -9.20 -17.42 7.00
N PRO A 46 -8.29 -17.80 7.92
CA PRO A 46 -8.62 -18.82 8.91
C PRO A 46 -9.92 -18.39 9.58
N GLN A 47 -10.87 -19.30 9.82
CA GLN A 47 -12.10 -19.00 10.57
C GLN A 47 -11.74 -18.46 11.96
N PHE A 48 -11.55 -17.14 12.06
CA PHE A 48 -11.25 -16.45 13.29
C PHE A 48 -12.60 -16.11 13.92
N ASP A 49 -13.19 -17.07 14.61
CA ASP A 49 -14.54 -16.93 15.16
C ASP A 49 -14.62 -15.91 16.32
N SER A 50 -13.46 -15.44 16.82
CA SER A 50 -13.38 -14.50 17.92
C SER A 50 -12.66 -13.19 17.54
N LEU A 51 -13.12 -12.08 18.14
CA LEU A 51 -12.45 -10.78 18.07
C LEU A 51 -11.00 -10.86 18.57
N ALA A 52 -10.75 -11.66 19.62
CA ALA A 52 -9.41 -11.87 20.15
C ALA A 52 -8.47 -12.47 19.10
N SER A 53 -8.92 -13.45 18.33
CA SER A 53 -8.11 -14.05 17.27
C SER A 53 -7.83 -13.10 16.10
N HIS A 54 -8.76 -12.20 15.78
CA HIS A 54 -8.52 -11.10 14.84
C HIS A 54 -7.49 -10.11 15.37
N ALA A 55 -7.62 -9.69 16.64
CA ALA A 55 -6.69 -8.78 17.27
C ALA A 55 -5.27 -9.37 17.35
N VAL A 56 -5.14 -10.66 17.63
CA VAL A 56 -3.84 -11.34 17.68
C VAL A 56 -3.24 -11.50 16.27
N GLY A 57 -4.06 -11.83 15.26
CA GLY A 57 -3.58 -12.07 13.89
C GLY A 57 -3.26 -10.80 13.10
N PHE A 58 -4.06 -9.74 13.26
CA PHE A 58 -3.93 -8.49 12.50
C PHE A 58 -3.41 -7.31 13.34
N GLY A 59 -3.36 -7.46 14.66
CA GLY A 59 -2.85 -6.44 15.58
C GLY A 59 -1.46 -5.92 15.22
N PRO A 60 -0.47 -6.77 14.92
CA PRO A 60 0.86 -6.29 14.55
C PRO A 60 0.85 -5.39 13.31
N MET A 61 0.09 -5.78 12.28
CA MET A 61 -0.03 -5.01 11.04
C MET A 61 -0.75 -3.67 11.27
N PHE A 62 -1.79 -3.66 12.11
CA PHE A 62 -2.48 -2.44 12.51
C PHE A 62 -1.60 -1.51 13.35
N LEU A 63 -0.83 -2.06 14.31
CA LEU A 63 0.12 -1.29 15.11
C LEU A 63 1.26 -0.74 14.25
N ALA A 64 1.74 -1.52 13.29
CA ALA A 64 2.73 -1.07 12.32
C ALA A 64 2.21 0.09 11.48
N SER A 65 0.98 0.00 10.94
CA SER A 65 0.41 1.06 10.11
C SER A 65 0.14 2.34 10.90
N VAL A 66 -0.47 2.24 12.08
CA VAL A 66 -0.69 3.39 12.97
C VAL A 66 0.64 3.99 13.43
N GLY A 67 1.60 3.16 13.81
CA GLY A 67 2.94 3.60 14.21
C GLY A 67 3.68 4.33 13.09
N SER A 68 3.56 3.85 11.86
CA SER A 68 4.12 4.51 10.67
C SER A 68 3.51 5.89 10.43
N VAL A 69 2.18 5.99 10.46
CA VAL A 69 1.47 7.27 10.30
C VAL A 69 1.89 8.26 11.38
N ILE A 70 1.94 7.83 12.65
CA ILE A 70 2.40 8.68 13.75
C ILE A 70 3.84 9.13 13.52
N ALA A 71 4.75 8.21 13.18
CA ALA A 71 6.15 8.54 12.94
C ALA A 71 6.33 9.54 11.79
N GLN A 72 5.59 9.37 10.68
CA GLN A 72 5.62 10.29 9.54
C GLN A 72 5.06 11.67 9.92
N ILE A 73 3.91 11.74 10.61
CA ILE A 73 3.32 13.00 11.07
C ILE A 73 4.24 13.71 12.06
N THR A 74 4.82 12.97 13.02
CA THR A 74 5.77 13.53 13.98
C THR A 74 7.02 14.06 13.29
N ALA A 75 7.57 13.33 12.31
CA ALA A 75 8.72 13.80 11.55
C ALA A 75 8.40 15.07 10.76
N VAL A 76 7.25 15.13 10.10
CA VAL A 76 6.79 16.35 9.40
C VAL A 76 6.58 17.51 10.36
N TYR A 77 6.00 17.27 11.54
CA TYR A 77 5.82 18.29 12.57
C TYR A 77 7.16 18.90 13.00
N TYR A 78 8.17 18.07 13.26
CA TYR A 78 9.51 18.57 13.59
C TYR A 78 10.17 19.30 12.43
N ILE A 79 9.98 18.84 11.19
CA ILE A 79 10.45 19.54 9.99
C ILE A 79 9.83 20.93 9.89
N ASN A 80 8.52 21.05 10.11
CA ASN A 80 7.83 22.34 10.09
C ASN A 80 8.35 23.27 11.19
N MET A 81 8.53 22.74 12.41
CA MET A 81 9.09 23.50 13.53
C MET A 81 10.51 24.01 13.23
N ILE A 82 11.38 23.19 12.64
CA ILE A 82 12.73 23.61 12.22
C ILE A 82 12.64 24.68 11.11
N GLY A 83 11.65 24.57 10.21
CA GLY A 83 11.38 25.58 9.19
C GLY A 83 11.03 26.94 9.80
N GLU A 84 10.09 26.97 10.74
CA GLU A 84 9.66 28.19 11.44
C GLU A 84 10.81 28.84 12.22
N GLU A 85 11.69 28.06 12.84
CA GLU A 85 12.89 28.59 13.51
C GLU A 85 13.87 29.26 12.53
N LYS A 86 13.99 28.72 11.31
CA LYS A 86 14.86 29.29 10.26
C LYS A 86 14.24 30.51 9.58
N GLU A 87 12.92 30.62 9.58
CA GLU A 87 12.18 31.80 9.10
C GLU A 87 12.23 33.00 10.05
N GLY A 88 13.05 32.95 11.11
CA GLY A 88 13.31 34.08 12.02
C GLY A 88 13.50 35.40 11.27
N PRO A 89 13.21 36.55 11.93
CA PRO A 89 12.83 37.82 11.28
C PRO A 89 13.89 38.30 10.29
N HIS A 90 13.80 37.80 9.06
CA HIS A 90 14.57 38.29 7.95
C HIS A 90 13.97 39.65 7.61
N GLU A 91 14.65 40.71 8.07
CA GLU A 91 14.38 42.11 7.73
C GLU A 91 14.13 42.24 6.23
N ASP A 92 12.86 42.31 5.80
CA ASP A 92 12.29 42.85 4.56
C ASP A 92 13.21 42.93 3.31
N THR A 93 14.09 41.96 3.10
CA THR A 93 14.99 41.97 1.96
C THR A 93 14.25 41.27 0.83
N HIS A 94 13.53 42.08 0.07
CA HIS A 94 12.70 41.75 -1.10
C HIS A 94 13.01 40.41 -1.78
N GLY A 95 12.03 39.48 -1.68
CA GLY A 95 11.46 38.77 -2.84
C GLY A 95 12.18 37.55 -3.40
N ASP A 96 13.47 37.34 -3.13
CA ASP A 96 14.19 36.19 -3.67
C ASP A 96 14.18 35.02 -2.68
N CYS A 97 13.51 33.91 -3.05
CA CYS A 97 13.52 32.63 -2.31
C CYS A 97 14.89 31.93 -2.31
N VAL A 98 15.99 32.67 -2.31
CA VAL A 98 17.36 32.17 -2.26
C VAL A 98 17.99 32.57 -0.92
N PRO A 99 17.60 31.94 0.20
CA PRO A 99 18.36 32.07 1.43
C PRO A 99 19.72 31.37 1.23
N GLY A 100 20.80 32.14 1.37
CA GLY A 100 22.15 31.64 1.56
C GLY A 100 23.01 31.40 0.32
N SER A 101 24.26 31.02 0.56
CA SER A 101 25.31 30.73 -0.43
C SER A 101 25.13 29.39 -1.16
N THR A 102 23.90 28.86 -1.20
CA THR A 102 23.61 27.58 -1.83
C THR A 102 23.57 27.70 -3.34
N SER A 103 24.03 26.65 -4.01
CA SER A 103 23.96 26.61 -5.48
C SER A 103 22.53 26.29 -5.93
N SER A 104 21.90 27.22 -6.65
CA SER A 104 20.58 27.03 -7.28
C SER A 104 20.42 25.69 -8.04
N PRO A 105 21.40 25.21 -8.84
CA PRO A 105 21.26 23.92 -9.51
C PRO A 105 21.17 22.74 -8.54
N LEU A 106 21.93 22.74 -7.45
CA LEU A 106 21.86 21.67 -6.44
C LEU A 106 20.49 21.65 -5.77
N ARG A 107 19.96 22.82 -5.42
CA ARG A 107 18.62 22.95 -4.81
C ARG A 107 17.53 22.40 -5.73
N LEU A 108 17.59 22.74 -7.02
CA LEU A 108 16.67 22.20 -8.01
C LEU A 108 16.78 20.68 -8.13
N VAL A 109 17.99 20.12 -8.19
CA VAL A 109 18.20 18.67 -8.28
C VAL A 109 17.66 17.96 -7.04
N CYS A 110 17.99 18.43 -5.83
CA CYS A 110 17.48 17.87 -4.58
C CYS A 110 15.94 17.91 -4.51
N LEU A 111 15.34 19.04 -4.91
CA LEU A 111 13.88 19.18 -4.94
C LEU A 111 13.24 18.24 -5.97
N VAL A 112 13.77 18.16 -7.20
CA VAL A 112 13.25 17.26 -8.24
C VAL A 112 13.34 15.80 -7.80
N VAL A 113 14.46 15.37 -7.23
CA VAL A 113 14.61 14.00 -6.72
C VAL A 113 13.62 13.72 -5.60
N PHE A 114 13.46 14.64 -4.64
CA PHE A 114 12.48 14.50 -3.57
C PHE A 114 11.05 14.40 -4.11
N VAL A 115 10.65 15.31 -5.00
CA VAL A 115 9.32 15.30 -5.62
C VAL A 115 9.09 14.02 -6.43
N MET A 116 10.10 13.53 -7.17
CA MET A 116 10.00 12.26 -7.90
C MET A 116 9.74 11.07 -6.98
N VAL A 117 10.41 11.00 -5.82
CA VAL A 117 10.15 9.96 -4.82
C VAL A 117 8.72 10.07 -4.27
N GLN A 118 8.26 11.27 -3.91
CA GLN A 118 6.87 11.43 -3.45
C GLN A 118 5.83 11.06 -4.51
N LEU A 119 6.08 11.42 -5.77
CA LEU A 119 5.19 11.08 -6.87
C LEU A 119 5.16 9.57 -7.12
N SER A 120 6.24 8.83 -6.87
CA SER A 120 6.19 7.37 -6.93
C SER A 120 5.33 6.76 -5.82
N GLU A 121 5.36 7.33 -4.61
CA GLU A 121 4.47 6.88 -3.52
C GLU A 121 3.00 7.18 -3.81
N ILE A 122 2.69 8.40 -4.28
CA ILE A 122 1.32 8.75 -4.70
C ILE A 122 0.85 7.85 -5.83
N LYS A 123 1.74 7.51 -6.79
CA LYS A 123 1.41 6.57 -7.86
C LYS A 123 1.04 5.19 -7.30
N SER A 124 1.79 4.68 -6.32
CA SER A 124 1.47 3.41 -5.63
C SER A 124 0.09 3.45 -4.97
N ALA A 125 -0.25 4.56 -4.30
CA ALA A 125 -1.57 4.75 -3.69
C ALA A 125 -2.70 4.82 -4.73
N LEU A 126 -2.46 5.38 -5.92
CA LEU A 126 -3.41 5.38 -7.04
C LEU A 126 -3.59 3.99 -7.66
N GLU A 127 -2.52 3.22 -7.81
CA GLU A 127 -2.60 1.81 -8.23
C GLU A 127 -3.43 0.98 -7.23
N PHE A 128 -3.32 1.30 -5.94
CA PHE A 128 -4.16 0.73 -4.90
C PHE A 128 -5.63 1.14 -5.02
N LEU A 129 -5.90 2.42 -5.29
CA LEU A 129 -7.25 2.90 -5.53
C LEU A 129 -7.91 2.20 -6.73
N ASP A 130 -7.17 2.08 -7.83
CA ASP A 130 -7.60 1.40 -9.05
C ASP A 130 -7.94 -0.07 -8.78
N TYR A 131 -7.11 -0.76 -8.01
CA TYR A 131 -7.38 -2.13 -7.57
C TYR A 131 -8.68 -2.21 -6.74
N VAL A 132 -8.87 -1.33 -5.76
CA VAL A 132 -10.08 -1.30 -4.90
C VAL A 132 -11.35 -1.08 -5.73
N PHE A 133 -11.31 -0.22 -6.75
CA PHE A 133 -12.44 0.01 -7.65
C PHE A 133 -12.68 -1.14 -8.63
N CYS A 134 -11.63 -1.85 -9.03
CA CYS A 134 -11.76 -2.99 -9.93
C CYS A 134 -12.39 -4.22 -9.27
N VAL A 135 -12.19 -4.40 -7.96
CA VAL A 135 -12.80 -5.51 -7.22
C VAL A 135 -14.30 -5.22 -6.98
N PRO A 136 -15.22 -6.08 -7.45
CA PRO A 136 -16.65 -5.86 -7.33
C PRO A 136 -17.13 -5.91 -5.86
N SER A 137 -18.35 -5.43 -5.61
CA SER A 137 -19.02 -5.63 -4.32
C SER A 137 -19.63 -7.03 -4.25
N VAL A 138 -19.64 -7.66 -3.08
CA VAL A 138 -20.28 -8.98 -2.90
C VAL A 138 -21.81 -8.82 -2.98
N PRO A 139 -22.50 -9.41 -3.97
CA PRO A 139 -23.94 -9.52 -3.94
C PRO A 139 -24.35 -10.58 -2.90
N SER A 140 -25.50 -10.38 -2.24
CA SER A 140 -25.99 -11.29 -1.19
C SER A 140 -26.17 -12.74 -1.67
N SER A 141 -26.37 -12.95 -2.98
CA SER A 141 -26.45 -14.28 -3.61
C SER A 141 -25.13 -15.06 -3.59
N HIS A 142 -23.97 -14.40 -3.52
CA HIS A 142 -22.67 -15.06 -3.51
C HIS A 142 -22.26 -15.55 -2.11
N VAL A 143 -22.81 -14.96 -1.04
CA VAL A 143 -22.49 -15.32 0.36
C VAL A 143 -22.60 -16.81 0.67
N PRO A 144 -23.68 -17.54 0.29
CA PRO A 144 -23.77 -18.98 0.57
C PRO A 144 -22.70 -19.79 -0.16
N ILE A 145 -22.37 -19.45 -1.41
CA ILE A 145 -21.33 -20.12 -2.22
C ILE A 145 -19.95 -19.94 -1.56
N LEU A 146 -19.66 -18.71 -1.14
CA LEU A 146 -18.42 -18.35 -0.45
C LEU A 146 -18.28 -19.07 0.90
N ARG A 147 -19.39 -19.19 1.66
CA ARG A 147 -19.44 -19.93 2.92
C ARG A 147 -19.22 -21.42 2.71
N GLU A 148 -19.82 -22.02 1.69
CA GLU A 148 -19.64 -23.45 1.36
C GLU A 148 -18.18 -23.75 0.99
N LYS A 149 -17.56 -22.87 0.20
CA LYS A 149 -16.16 -23.04 -0.24
C LYS A 149 -15.13 -22.54 0.78
N ASN A 150 -15.58 -21.92 1.87
CA ASN A 150 -14.75 -21.28 2.89
C ASN A 150 -13.71 -20.31 2.31
N VAL A 151 -14.13 -19.48 1.35
CA VAL A 151 -13.31 -18.43 0.71
C VAL A 151 -14.08 -17.12 0.68
N LYS A 152 -13.40 -15.98 0.74
CA LYS A 152 -14.04 -14.66 0.59
C LYS A 152 -14.10 -14.18 -0.85
N LEU A 153 -13.17 -14.66 -1.67
CA LEU A 153 -13.03 -14.29 -3.05
C LEU A 153 -12.70 -15.55 -3.85
N LEU A 154 -13.50 -15.81 -4.87
CA LEU A 154 -13.34 -16.94 -5.77
C LEU A 154 -13.05 -16.39 -7.17
N ALA A 155 -11.81 -16.52 -7.59
CA ALA A 155 -11.41 -16.29 -8.97
C ALA A 155 -11.54 -17.58 -9.79
N VAL A 156 -11.98 -17.45 -11.04
CA VAL A 156 -12.04 -18.54 -12.02
C VAL A 156 -11.21 -18.15 -13.22
N LYS A 157 -10.38 -19.10 -13.68
CA LYS A 157 -9.61 -18.99 -14.90
C LYS A 157 -10.46 -19.45 -16.06
N THR A 158 -10.75 -18.54 -16.98
CA THR A 158 -11.48 -18.84 -18.22
C THR A 158 -10.52 -18.81 -19.40
N LEU A 159 -10.64 -19.80 -20.28
CA LEU A 159 -9.90 -19.83 -21.55
C LEU A 159 -10.69 -19.01 -22.57
N VAL A 160 -10.10 -17.92 -23.07
CA VAL A 160 -10.67 -17.06 -24.09
C VAL A 160 -9.81 -17.19 -25.34
N LYS A 161 -10.44 -17.50 -26.49
CA LYS A 161 -9.75 -17.50 -27.79
C LYS A 161 -9.86 -16.11 -28.42
N ASN A 162 -8.74 -15.56 -28.87
CA ASN A 162 -8.72 -14.34 -29.67
C ASN A 162 -9.20 -14.62 -31.11
N ASP A 163 -9.45 -13.58 -31.89
CA ASP A 163 -9.83 -13.64 -33.32
C ASP A 163 -8.80 -14.41 -34.16
N LYS A 164 -7.55 -14.50 -33.68
CA LYS A 164 -6.45 -15.28 -34.28
C LYS A 164 -6.40 -16.76 -33.88
N GLY A 165 -7.33 -17.22 -33.02
CA GLY A 165 -7.33 -18.57 -32.47
C GLY A 165 -6.33 -18.82 -31.33
N GLU A 166 -5.57 -17.82 -30.92
CA GLU A 166 -4.67 -17.87 -29.76
C GLU A 166 -5.47 -17.98 -28.46
N GLU A 167 -5.14 -18.95 -27.61
CA GLU A 167 -5.80 -19.19 -26.32
C GLU A 167 -5.12 -18.38 -25.21
N PHE A 168 -5.91 -17.52 -24.55
CA PHE A 168 -5.48 -16.75 -23.39
C PHE A 168 -6.22 -17.21 -22.14
N ARG A 169 -5.51 -17.25 -21.01
CA ARG A 169 -6.12 -17.48 -19.69
C ARG A 169 -6.47 -16.12 -19.09
N VAL A 170 -7.76 -15.85 -18.98
CA VAL A 170 -8.28 -14.66 -18.29
C VAL A 170 -8.73 -15.09 -16.91
N GLU A 171 -8.16 -14.47 -15.89
CA GLU A 171 -8.60 -14.66 -14.51
C GLU A 171 -9.67 -13.60 -14.19
N GLY A 172 -10.84 -14.07 -13.77
CA GLY A 172 -11.96 -13.20 -13.44
C GLY A 172 -12.63 -13.65 -12.14
N PHE A 173 -13.30 -12.72 -11.48
CA PHE A 173 -14.07 -13.02 -10.27
C PHE A 173 -15.31 -13.84 -10.63
N ALA A 174 -15.40 -15.07 -10.13
CA ALA A 174 -16.61 -15.88 -10.25
C ALA A 174 -17.60 -15.61 -9.12
N ALA A 175 -17.10 -15.42 -7.90
CA ALA A 175 -17.89 -15.06 -6.75
C ALA A 175 -17.03 -14.29 -5.73
N GLY A 176 -17.67 -13.46 -4.89
CA GLY A 176 -16.96 -12.63 -3.91
C GLY A 176 -16.72 -11.19 -4.35
N GLY A 177 -15.89 -10.51 -3.57
CA GLY A 177 -15.64 -9.07 -3.70
C GLY A 177 -15.52 -8.39 -2.33
N PHE A 178 -15.59 -7.07 -2.31
CA PHE A 178 -15.68 -6.30 -1.07
C PHE A 178 -17.10 -6.32 -0.49
N THR A 179 -17.20 -6.46 0.83
CA THR A 179 -18.40 -5.97 1.54
C THR A 179 -18.41 -4.43 1.51
N GLN A 180 -19.56 -3.78 1.68
CA GLN A 180 -19.63 -2.31 1.72
C GLN A 180 -18.68 -1.73 2.77
N LEU A 181 -18.69 -2.29 3.98
CA LEU A 181 -17.79 -1.88 5.06
C LEU A 181 -16.32 -2.15 4.72
N GLY A 182 -16.02 -3.30 4.12
CA GLY A 182 -14.66 -3.63 3.69
C GLY A 182 -14.12 -2.70 2.60
N ARG A 183 -14.98 -2.24 1.68
CA ARG A 183 -14.60 -1.24 0.68
C ARG A 183 -14.34 0.12 1.31
N ILE A 184 -15.22 0.57 2.21
CA ILE A 184 -15.02 1.82 2.95
C ILE A 184 -13.71 1.77 3.74
N TRP A 185 -13.42 0.63 4.38
CA TRP A 185 -12.16 0.40 5.08
C TRP A 185 -10.94 0.50 4.15
N ALA A 186 -10.98 -0.13 2.98
CA ALA A 186 -9.89 -0.04 2.02
C ALA A 186 -9.68 1.38 1.50
N LEU A 187 -10.78 2.07 1.14
CA LEU A 187 -10.73 3.47 0.70
C LEU A 187 -10.22 4.42 1.80
N PHE A 188 -10.54 4.14 3.06
CA PHE A 188 -10.01 4.88 4.19
C PHE A 188 -8.48 4.79 4.25
N TRP A 189 -7.90 3.60 4.09
CA TRP A 189 -6.44 3.44 4.08
C TRP A 189 -5.77 4.06 2.86
N VAL A 190 -6.39 4.00 1.67
CA VAL A 190 -5.92 4.76 0.50
C VAL A 190 -5.89 6.25 0.81
N LEU A 191 -6.95 6.78 1.43
CA LEU A 191 -7.03 8.19 1.77
C LEU A 191 -5.95 8.60 2.77
N VAL A 192 -5.72 7.79 3.81
CA VAL A 192 -4.64 8.03 4.78
C VAL A 192 -3.29 8.09 4.08
N ASP A 193 -2.99 7.13 3.22
CA ASP A 193 -1.74 7.04 2.47
C ASP A 193 -1.50 8.29 1.58
N VAL A 194 -2.51 8.69 0.80
CA VAL A 194 -2.45 9.90 -0.04
C VAL A 194 -2.27 11.15 0.80
N VAL A 195 -2.99 11.29 1.91
CA VAL A 195 -2.90 12.48 2.78
C VAL A 195 -1.53 12.59 3.42
N VAL A 196 -0.97 11.49 3.93
CA VAL A 196 0.37 11.49 4.54
C VAL A 196 1.43 11.86 3.50
N ASN A 197 1.40 11.25 2.32
CA ASN A 197 2.34 11.58 1.24
C ASN A 197 2.19 13.03 0.75
N ALA A 198 0.97 13.56 0.64
CA ALA A 198 0.73 14.96 0.26
C ALA A 198 1.27 15.94 1.31
N VAL A 199 1.11 15.62 2.60
CA VAL A 199 1.65 16.41 3.71
C VAL A 199 3.18 16.39 3.70
N VAL A 200 3.81 15.21 3.55
CA VAL A 200 5.27 15.09 3.42
C VAL A 200 5.78 15.88 2.21
N LEU A 201 5.12 15.77 1.06
CA LEU A 201 5.49 16.51 -0.16
C LEU A 201 5.45 18.03 0.06
N MET A 202 4.40 18.55 0.70
CA MET A 202 4.23 19.98 0.94
C MET A 202 5.30 20.53 1.88
N TYR A 203 5.40 20.00 3.10
CA TYR A 203 6.36 20.49 4.11
C TYR A 203 7.80 20.13 3.76
N GLY A 204 8.02 18.98 3.12
CA GLY A 204 9.35 18.58 2.66
C GLY A 204 9.88 19.47 1.54
N SER A 205 9.02 19.94 0.63
CA SER A 205 9.44 20.88 -0.42
C SER A 205 9.89 22.21 0.20
N ILE A 206 9.14 22.72 1.17
CA ILE A 206 9.51 23.90 1.96
C ILE A 206 10.86 23.68 2.63
N PHE A 207 11.03 22.56 3.34
CA PHE A 207 12.26 22.24 4.07
C PHE A 207 13.52 22.17 3.18
N VAL A 208 13.41 21.63 1.97
CA VAL A 208 14.50 21.64 0.98
C VAL A 208 14.80 23.06 0.50
N LEU A 209 13.76 23.86 0.20
CA LEU A 209 13.93 25.22 -0.32
C LEU A 209 14.56 26.17 0.69
N PHE A 210 14.26 26.03 1.98
CA PHE A 210 14.77 26.87 3.07
C PHE A 210 16.13 26.42 3.63
N SER A 211 16.84 25.50 2.96
CA SER A 211 18.16 25.06 3.40
C SER A 211 19.22 26.15 3.18
N GLY A 212 19.96 26.50 4.25
CA GLY A 212 20.90 27.63 4.25
C GLY A 212 22.28 27.31 3.69
N THR A 213 22.67 26.03 3.69
CA THR A 213 23.96 25.53 3.17
C THR A 213 23.76 24.33 2.23
N ASN A 214 24.74 24.07 1.36
CA ASN A 214 24.67 22.92 0.44
C ASN A 214 24.68 21.58 1.19
N GLU A 215 25.35 21.52 2.34
CA GLU A 215 25.38 20.35 3.22
C GLU A 215 23.99 20.11 3.84
N GLU A 216 23.37 21.14 4.42
CA GLU A 216 22.00 21.06 4.94
C GLU A 216 21.01 20.64 3.86
N LEU A 217 21.14 21.20 2.66
CA LEU A 217 20.27 20.88 1.54
C LEU A 217 20.30 19.38 1.19
N ILE A 218 21.50 18.79 1.14
CA ILE A 218 21.68 17.36 0.86
C ILE A 218 21.14 16.53 2.03
N LEU A 219 21.47 16.89 3.28
CA LEU A 219 21.00 16.19 4.47
C LEU A 219 19.48 16.21 4.59
N ASN A 220 18.85 17.35 4.30
CA ASN A 220 17.40 17.52 4.33
C ASN A 220 16.71 16.67 3.26
N ALA A 221 17.24 16.66 2.03
CA ALA A 221 16.71 15.81 0.96
C ALA A 221 16.81 14.31 1.29
N VAL A 222 17.92 13.88 1.90
CA VAL A 222 18.11 12.48 2.35
C VAL A 222 17.18 12.14 3.50
N ALA A 223 17.04 13.03 4.49
CA ALA A 223 16.14 12.83 5.63
C ALA A 223 14.68 12.70 5.20
N LEU A 224 14.25 13.52 4.24
CA LEU A 224 12.90 13.43 3.67
C LEU A 224 12.66 12.12 2.95
N ASN A 225 13.62 11.64 2.15
CA ASN A 225 13.53 10.34 1.50
C ASN A 225 13.42 9.21 2.54
N PHE A 226 14.17 9.31 3.65
CA PHE A 226 14.04 8.37 4.77
C PHE A 226 12.62 8.38 5.38
N ILE A 227 12.06 9.57 5.66
CA ILE A 227 10.69 9.71 6.22
C ILE A 227 9.64 9.10 5.31
N SER A 228 9.82 9.26 4.00
CA SER A 228 8.90 8.76 2.98
C SER A 228 8.86 7.24 2.91
N LYS A 229 9.95 6.58 3.33
CA LYS A 229 10.10 5.11 3.30
C LYS A 229 9.87 4.44 4.65
N ILE A 230 9.33 5.16 5.63
CA ILE A 230 9.06 4.60 6.97
C ILE A 230 8.06 3.44 6.88
N ASP A 231 6.99 3.60 6.10
CA ASP A 231 5.95 2.60 5.92
C ASP A 231 6.44 1.39 5.12
N ASP A 232 7.23 1.60 4.07
CA ASP A 232 7.93 0.54 3.33
C ASP A 232 8.86 -0.26 4.25
N THR A 233 9.65 0.43 5.06
CA THR A 233 10.56 -0.20 6.02
C THR A 233 9.77 -0.97 7.08
N ALA A 234 8.66 -0.42 7.56
CA ALA A 234 7.76 -1.07 8.49
C ALA A 234 7.09 -2.30 7.87
N TYR A 235 6.64 -2.22 6.61
CA TYR A 235 6.13 -3.37 5.86
C TYR A 235 7.20 -4.45 5.74
N ASP A 236 8.42 -4.07 5.39
CA ASP A 236 9.49 -5.03 5.15
C ASP A 236 9.97 -5.74 6.40
N PHE A 237 10.04 -5.01 7.51
CA PHE A 237 10.53 -5.53 8.77
C PHE A 237 9.44 -6.23 9.60
N LEU A 238 8.25 -5.63 9.72
CA LEU A 238 7.19 -6.09 10.64
C LEU A 238 6.22 -7.08 10.01
N ILE A 239 6.06 -7.09 8.69
CA ILE A 239 5.11 -7.99 8.01
C ILE A 239 5.82 -9.27 7.59
N THR A 240 5.36 -10.40 8.14
CA THR A 240 5.94 -11.71 7.83
C THR A 240 5.73 -12.11 6.36
N ARG A 241 6.66 -12.92 5.83
CA ARG A 241 6.57 -13.48 4.46
C ARG A 241 5.24 -14.17 4.14
N MET A 242 4.56 -14.75 5.14
CA MET A 242 3.24 -15.33 4.93
C MET A 242 2.19 -14.28 4.62
N VAL A 243 2.17 -13.18 5.37
CA VAL A 243 1.21 -12.10 5.16
C VAL A 243 1.48 -11.41 3.82
N LYS A 244 2.76 -11.25 3.44
CA LYS A 244 3.13 -10.85 2.07
C LYS A 244 2.62 -11.85 1.03
N GLY A 245 2.82 -13.14 1.27
CA GLY A 245 2.28 -14.22 0.43
C GLY A 245 0.75 -14.22 0.32
N TRP A 246 0.02 -13.79 1.34
CA TRP A 246 -1.44 -13.63 1.25
C TRP A 246 -1.85 -12.51 0.30
N ILE A 247 -1.04 -11.46 0.16
CA ILE A 247 -1.25 -10.42 -0.86
C ILE A 247 -0.96 -10.99 -2.24
N ASP A 248 0.14 -11.74 -2.38
CA ASP A 248 0.49 -12.45 -3.63
C ASP A 248 -0.59 -13.45 -4.07
N GLU A 249 -1.32 -14.03 -3.11
CA GLU A 249 -2.42 -14.96 -3.35
C GLU A 249 -3.75 -14.27 -3.71
N LEU A 250 -3.85 -12.94 -3.56
CA LEU A 250 -5.02 -12.23 -4.03
C LEU A 250 -5.07 -12.27 -5.56
N PRO A 251 -6.24 -12.54 -6.14
CA PRO A 251 -6.37 -12.69 -7.59
C PRO A 251 -6.04 -11.38 -8.31
N GLU A 252 -5.18 -11.48 -9.31
CA GLU A 252 -4.95 -10.40 -10.25
C GLU A 252 -6.17 -10.21 -11.15
N VAL A 253 -6.50 -8.96 -11.47
CA VAL A 253 -7.58 -8.64 -12.40
C VAL A 253 -7.00 -8.47 -13.79
N GLY A 254 -7.23 -9.44 -14.68
CA GLY A 254 -6.82 -9.36 -16.08
C GLY A 254 -6.30 -10.66 -16.69
N LEU A 255 -5.34 -10.53 -17.62
CA LEU A 255 -4.71 -11.63 -18.33
C LEU A 255 -3.55 -12.19 -17.50
N VAL A 256 -3.74 -13.36 -16.90
CA VAL A 256 -2.74 -13.94 -16.00
C VAL A 256 -1.95 -15.02 -16.72
N VAL A 257 -0.65 -14.79 -16.90
CA VAL A 257 0.30 -15.76 -17.46
C VAL A 257 0.92 -16.55 -16.31
N GLY A 258 0.20 -17.53 -15.76
CA GLY A 258 0.74 -18.31 -14.65
C GLY A 258 -0.18 -19.39 -14.06
N GLY A 259 0.44 -20.47 -13.58
CA GLY A 259 -0.22 -21.48 -12.75
C GLY A 259 -0.26 -21.01 -11.29
N THR A 260 -1.43 -21.04 -10.66
CA THR A 260 -1.56 -20.77 -9.23
C THR A 260 -1.17 -22.03 -8.47
N ASN A 261 -0.13 -21.94 -7.63
CA ASN A 261 0.30 -23.06 -6.79
C ASN A 261 -0.54 -23.08 -5.51
N LYS A 262 -1.34 -24.13 -5.31
CA LYS A 262 -2.08 -24.33 -4.04
C LYS A 262 -1.09 -24.56 -2.90
N HIS A 263 -0.90 -23.56 -2.05
CA HIS A 263 -0.07 -23.70 -0.86
C HIS A 263 -0.92 -24.17 0.32
N ARG A 264 -0.68 -25.40 0.80
CA ARG A 264 -1.30 -25.88 2.04
C ARG A 264 -0.45 -25.41 3.21
N VAL A 265 -0.93 -24.38 3.91
CA VAL A 265 -0.24 -23.87 5.10
C VAL A 265 -0.49 -24.81 6.29
N GLU A 266 0.59 -25.28 6.91
CA GLU A 266 0.53 -26.01 8.18
C GLU A 266 0.17 -25.07 9.36
N ARG A 267 -0.75 -25.49 10.23
CA ARG A 267 -1.20 -24.71 11.40
C ARG A 267 -0.05 -24.26 12.31
N ARG A 268 1.00 -25.07 12.46
CA ARG A 268 2.20 -24.73 13.26
C ARG A 268 2.96 -23.54 12.68
N ARG A 269 3.10 -23.48 11.34
CA ARG A 269 3.76 -22.35 10.66
C ARG A 269 2.96 -21.06 10.82
N LEU A 270 1.63 -21.15 10.75
CA LEU A 270 0.74 -20.03 10.97
C LEU A 270 0.91 -19.44 12.38
N VAL A 271 0.88 -20.29 13.43
CA VAL A 271 1.07 -19.83 14.82
C VAL A 271 2.46 -19.20 15.00
N ALA A 272 3.51 -19.83 14.47
CA ALA A 272 4.87 -19.30 14.55
C ALA A 272 5.01 -17.94 13.86
N GLN A 273 4.31 -17.71 12.75
CA GLN A 273 4.35 -16.44 12.02
C GLN A 273 3.57 -15.33 12.73
N VAL A 274 2.41 -15.64 13.31
CA VAL A 274 1.64 -14.67 14.10
C VAL A 274 2.44 -14.26 15.34
N ILE A 275 2.98 -15.23 16.10
CA ILE A 275 3.83 -14.93 17.25
C ILE A 275 5.11 -14.20 16.83
N GLY A 276 5.70 -14.59 15.69
CA GLY A 276 6.90 -13.97 15.13
C GLY A 276 6.77 -12.47 14.92
N GLN A 277 5.62 -11.98 14.41
CA GLN A 277 5.37 -10.54 14.23
C GLN A 277 5.40 -9.78 15.57
N TRP A 278 4.74 -10.31 16.59
CA TRP A 278 4.74 -9.70 17.93
C TRP A 278 6.14 -9.67 18.53
N VAL A 279 6.93 -10.74 18.34
CA VAL A 279 8.33 -10.80 18.78
C VAL A 279 9.17 -9.75 18.06
N GLN A 280 8.99 -9.55 16.75
CA GLN A 280 9.71 -8.51 16.00
C GLN A 280 9.42 -7.10 16.53
N ILE A 281 8.16 -6.79 16.81
CA ILE A 281 7.77 -5.50 17.42
C ILE A 281 8.43 -5.32 18.79
N LEU A 282 8.38 -6.35 19.65
CA LEU A 282 8.96 -6.30 20.98
C LEU A 282 10.49 -6.14 20.93
N VAL A 283 11.17 -6.84 20.03
CA VAL A 283 12.61 -6.69 19.79
C VAL A 283 12.95 -5.28 19.34
N LEU A 284 12.17 -4.72 18.39
CA LEU A 284 12.35 -3.35 17.92
C LEU A 284 12.25 -2.34 19.06
N VAL A 285 11.20 -2.45 19.90
CA VAL A 285 11.01 -1.56 21.06
C VAL A 285 12.17 -1.68 22.04
N ILE A 286 12.58 -2.90 22.39
CA ILE A 286 13.69 -3.13 23.33
C ILE A 286 15.00 -2.56 22.78
N VAL A 287 15.35 -2.85 21.53
CA VAL A 287 16.58 -2.35 20.90
C VAL A 287 16.58 -0.83 20.87
N THR A 288 15.47 -0.19 20.46
CA THR A 288 15.34 1.27 20.45
C THR A 288 15.51 1.87 21.84
N LEU A 289 14.90 1.28 22.88
CA LEU A 289 15.05 1.75 24.27
C LEU A 289 16.49 1.58 24.78
N LEU A 290 17.16 0.49 24.42
CA LEU A 290 18.56 0.27 24.78
C LEU A 290 19.48 1.27 24.09
N CYS A 291 19.28 1.53 22.79
CA CYS A 291 20.01 2.55 22.05
C CYS A 291 19.79 3.93 22.66
N TRP A 292 18.55 4.30 22.97
CA TRP A 292 18.22 5.56 23.64
C TRP A 292 18.96 5.72 24.96
N ARG A 293 18.87 4.72 25.85
CA ARG A 293 19.52 4.74 27.17
C ARG A 293 21.05 4.69 27.10
N SER A 294 21.62 4.25 25.98
CA SER A 294 23.09 4.24 25.81
C SER A 294 23.65 5.62 25.45
N VAL A 295 22.81 6.49 24.87
CA VAL A 295 23.20 7.83 24.41
C VAL A 295 22.81 8.90 25.42
N CYS A 296 21.64 8.77 26.04
CA CYS A 296 21.11 9.69 27.05
C CYS A 296 21.39 9.21 28.47
#